data_AF-A0A398D3B8-F1
#
_entry.id   AF-A0A398D3B8-F1
#
_cell.length_a   1.000
_cell.length_b   1.000
_cell.length_c   1.000
_cell.angle_alpha   90.00
_cell.angle_beta   90.00
_cell.angle_gamma   90.00
#
_symmetry.space_group_name_H-M   'P 1'
#
loop_
_entity.id
_entity.type
_entity.pdbx_description
1 polymer ?
#
loop_
_entity_poly.entity_id
_entity_poly.type
_entity_poly.pdbx_seq_one_letter_code
_entity_poly.pdbx_strand_id
1 'polypeptide(L)' 'ESMMRTLITKTACDFMRMGLDAQGAASGAVNMLSNILGTEAGIIVVDNQGGVGFAKNTPQMPHAYFKKGMSEPVAEL' A
#
# COMPACT_ATOMS: atom_id res chain seq x y z
N GLU A 1 5.88 14.72 -7.36
CA GLU A 1 6.86 14.17 -8.33
C GLU A 1 7.50 12.86 -7.89
N SER A 2 7.96 12.74 -6.63
CA SER A 2 8.68 11.55 -6.11
C SER A 2 7.98 10.20 -6.35
N MET A 3 6.65 10.12 -6.22
CA MET A 3 5.90 8.88 -6.47
C MET A 3 5.99 8.43 -7.94
N MET A 4 5.94 9.36 -8.89
CA MET A 4 6.06 9.05 -10.32
C MET A 4 7.47 8.56 -10.66
N ARG A 5 8.51 9.18 -10.08
CA ARG A 5 9.91 8.77 -10.30
C ARG A 5 10.25 7.39 -9.73
N THR A 6 9.54 6.96 -8.68
CA THR A 6 9.83 5.70 -7.96
C THR A 6 8.93 4.55 -8.34
N LEU A 7 7.88 4.80 -9.15
CA LEU A 7 6.92 3.79 -9.56
C LEU A 7 6.36 3.00 -8.36
N ILE A 8 6.09 3.67 -7.23
CA ILE A 8 5.79 3.02 -5.95
C ILE A 8 4.66 1.98 -6.04
N THR A 9 3.64 2.24 -6.85
CA THR A 9 2.53 1.30 -7.08
C THR A 9 2.97 0.05 -7.84
N LYS A 10 3.80 0.20 -8.88
CA LYS A 10 4.40 -0.93 -9.58
C LYS A 10 5.34 -1.69 -8.66
N THR A 11 6.14 -1.01 -7.85
CA THR A 11 7.03 -1.66 -6.87
C THR A 11 6.24 -2.51 -5.89
N ALA A 12 5.09 -2.04 -5.40
CA ALA A 12 4.21 -2.86 -4.57
C ALA A 12 3.66 -4.07 -5.34
N CYS A 13 3.27 -3.91 -6.60
CA CYS A 13 2.87 -5.05 -7.45
C CYS A 13 4.01 -6.05 -7.67
N ASP A 14 5.25 -5.59 -7.81
CA ASP A 14 6.42 -6.48 -7.89
C ASP A 14 6.64 -7.26 -6.61
N PHE A 15 6.51 -6.61 -5.46
CA PHE A 15 6.60 -7.27 -4.17
C PHE A 15 5.55 -8.36 -4.01
N MET A 16 4.30 -8.09 -4.41
CA MET A 16 3.26 -9.12 -4.44
C MET A 16 3.60 -10.25 -5.43
N ARG A 17 4.11 -9.91 -6.61
CA ARG A 17 4.59 -10.88 -7.60
C ARG A 17 5.76 -11.74 -7.07
N MET A 18 6.59 -11.20 -6.19
CA MET A 18 7.70 -11.90 -5.53
C MET A 18 7.27 -12.72 -4.31
N GLY A 19 5.98 -12.74 -3.98
CA GLY A 19 5.41 -13.60 -2.94
C GLY A 19 5.07 -12.91 -1.62
N LEU A 20 5.16 -11.58 -1.53
CA LEU A 20 4.60 -10.86 -0.39
C LEU A 20 3.06 -10.79 -0.50
N ASP A 21 2.39 -10.80 0.64
CA ASP A 21 0.97 -10.47 0.70
C ASP A 21 0.73 -8.96 0.50
N ALA A 22 -0.53 -8.55 0.32
CA ALA A 22 -0.88 -7.15 0.11
C ALA A 22 -0.29 -6.21 1.17
N GLN A 23 -0.35 -6.59 2.45
CA GLN A 23 0.14 -5.75 3.55
C GLN A 23 1.67 -5.65 3.57
N GLY A 24 2.38 -6.76 3.38
CA GLY A 24 3.83 -6.79 3.27
C GLY A 24 4.34 -5.97 2.09
N ALA A 25 3.65 -6.03 0.94
CA ALA A 25 3.97 -5.24 -0.23
C ALA A 25 3.76 -3.73 -0.01
N ALA A 26 2.66 -3.34 0.64
CA ALA A 26 2.40 -1.94 0.99
C ALA A 26 3.49 -1.37 1.92
N SER A 27 3.79 -2.09 3.01
CA SER A 27 4.82 -1.71 3.98
C SER A 27 6.20 -1.63 3.32
N GLY A 28 6.56 -2.61 2.48
CA GLY A 28 7.82 -2.61 1.74
C GLY A 28 7.97 -1.41 0.81
N ALA A 29 6.90 -1.04 0.09
CA ALA A 29 6.93 0.08 -0.85
C ALA A 29 7.10 1.43 -0.15
N VAL A 30 6.42 1.65 0.97
CA VAL A 30 6.57 2.88 1.77
C VAL A 30 7.94 2.96 2.45
N ASN A 31 8.45 1.84 2.96
CA ASN A 31 9.80 1.77 3.53
C ASN A 31 10.88 2.08 2.48
N MET A 32 10.75 1.52 1.27
CA MET A 32 11.64 1.85 0.15
C MET A 32 11.61 3.35 -0.17
N LEU A 33 10.42 3.95 -0.29
CA LEU A 33 10.30 5.38 -0.59
C LEU A 33 10.94 6.26 0.49
N SER A 34 10.71 5.90 1.76
CA SER A 34 11.28 6.61 2.91
C SER A 34 12.81 6.59 2.87
N ASN A 35 13.39 5.41 2.58
CA ASN A 35 14.83 5.23 2.56
C ASN A 35 15.53 5.89 1.37
N ILE A 36 14.88 5.94 0.20
CA ILE A 36 15.49 6.46 -1.03
C ILE A 36 15.32 7.98 -1.15
N LEU A 37 14.13 8.50 -0.82
CA LEU A 37 13.78 9.90 -1.13
C LEU A 37 13.37 10.73 0.09
N GLY A 38 13.22 10.13 1.28
CA GLY A 38 12.72 10.83 2.47
C GLY A 38 11.35 11.49 2.26
N THR A 39 10.60 11.05 1.24
CA THR A 39 9.33 11.67 0.85
C THR A 39 8.17 10.97 1.55
N GLU A 40 7.20 11.76 2.01
CA GLU A 40 5.96 11.23 2.54
C GLU A 40 5.04 10.66 1.45
N ALA A 41 4.42 9.51 1.72
CA ALA A 41 3.43 8.86 0.90
C ALA A 41 2.55 7.91 1.72
N GLY A 42 1.40 7.61 1.14
CA GLY A 42 0.54 6.50 1.52
C GLY A 42 0.27 5.63 0.30
N ILE A 43 0.02 4.35 0.52
CA ILE A 43 -0.36 3.41 -0.53
C ILE A 43 -1.42 2.44 -0.01
N ILE A 44 -2.37 2.09 -0.88
CA ILE A 44 -3.35 1.02 -0.69
C ILE A 44 -3.17 0.05 -1.86
N VAL A 45 -3.13 -1.25 -1.58
CA VAL A 45 -2.97 -2.30 -2.58
C VAL A 45 -3.91 -3.46 -2.31
N VAL A 46 -4.22 -4.20 -3.38
CA VAL A 46 -5.03 -5.42 -3.32
C VAL A 46 -4.29 -6.50 -4.10
N ASP A 47 -4.13 -7.68 -3.48
CA ASP A 47 -3.48 -8.83 -4.13
C ASP A 47 -4.49 -9.70 -4.91
N ASN A 48 -3.98 -10.73 -5.60
CA ASN A 48 -4.80 -11.62 -6.44
C ASN A 48 -5.74 -12.55 -5.64
N GLN A 49 -5.59 -12.64 -4.31
CA GLN A 49 -6.49 -13.36 -3.41
C GLN A 49 -7.55 -12.43 -2.81
N GLY A 50 -7.53 -11.14 -3.14
CA GLY A 50 -8.40 -10.13 -2.53
C GLY A 50 -7.96 -9.71 -1.12
N GLY A 51 -6.70 -9.98 -0.76
CA GLY A 51 -6.05 -9.40 0.41
C GLY A 51 -5.90 -7.89 0.22
N VAL A 52 -6.14 -7.13 1.29
CA VAL A 52 -6.04 -5.67 1.29
C VAL A 52 -4.85 -5.29 2.15
N GLY A 53 -4.01 -4.39 1.65
CA GLY A 53 -2.87 -3.88 2.37
C GLY A 53 -2.76 -2.37 2.23
N PHE A 54 -2.31 -1.70 3.28
CA PHE A 54 -2.14 -0.26 3.29
C PHE A 54 -0.96 0.14 4.17
N ALA A 55 -0.23 1.19 3.78
CA ALA A 55 0.87 1.72 4.57
C ALA A 55 1.02 3.21 4.32
N LYS A 56 1.55 3.92 5.32
CA LYS A 56 1.87 5.35 5.23
C LYS A 56 3.11 5.67 6.05
N ASN A 57 3.85 6.68 5.63
CA ASN A 57 4.79 7.42 6.48
C ASN A 57 4.32 8.87 6.70
N THR A 58 3.14 9.24 6.19
CA THR A 58 2.44 10.49 6.52
C THR A 58 1.85 10.41 7.93
N PRO A 59 1.57 11.55 8.59
CA PRO A 59 0.87 11.57 9.88
C PRO A 59 -0.49 10.86 9.83
N GLN A 60 -1.25 11.04 8.74
CA GLN A 60 -2.59 10.49 8.56
C GLN A 60 -2.80 9.94 7.14
N MET A 61 -3.61 8.88 7.03
CA MET A 61 -4.08 8.35 5.75
C MET A 61 -5.46 7.75 5.99
N PRO A 62 -6.51 8.60 6.03
CA PRO A 62 -7.87 8.10 6.09
C PRO A 62 -8.12 7.20 4.88
N HIS A 63 -8.61 5.99 5.14
CA HIS A 63 -8.86 5.02 4.10
C HIS A 63 -10.03 4.12 4.48
N ALA A 64 -10.63 3.51 3.47
CA ALA A 64 -11.74 2.60 3.64
C ALA A 64 -11.65 1.51 2.59
N TYR A 65 -12.20 0.34 2.91
CA TYR A 65 -12.31 -0.74 1.95
C TYR A 65 -13.54 -1.60 2.20
N PHE A 66 -13.97 -2.27 1.14
CA PHE A 66 -15.03 -3.26 1.15
C PHE A 66 -14.62 -4.40 0.24
N LYS A 67 -14.73 -5.64 0.72
CA LYS A 67 -14.42 -6.84 -0.06
C LYS A 67 -15.49 -7.90 0.13
N LYS A 68 -15.47 -8.89 -0.78
CA LYS A 68 -16.38 -10.04 -0.74
C LYS A 68 -16.37 -10.68 0.66
N GLY A 69 -17.57 -10.92 1.20
CA GLY A 69 -17.76 -11.51 2.52
C GLY A 69 -17.95 -10.49 3.65
N MET A 70 -17.77 -9.19 3.38
CA MET A 70 -18.12 -8.13 4.34
C MET A 70 -19.59 -7.72 4.18
N SER A 71 -20.26 -7.41 5.29
CA SER A 71 -21.62 -6.86 5.32
C SER A 71 -21.66 -5.34 5.28
N GLU A 72 -20.56 -4.69 5.67
CA GLU A 72 -20.38 -3.23 5.73
C GLU A 72 -18.93 -2.85 5.40
N PRO A 73 -18.65 -1.63 4.90
CA PRO A 73 -17.28 -1.16 4.71
C PRO A 73 -16.58 -0.90 6.04
N VAL A 74 -15.25 -1.07 6.07
CA VAL A 74 -14.40 -0.60 7.17
C VAL A 74 -13.79 0.74 6.76
N ALA A 75 -13.70 1.67 7.70
CA ALA A 75 -13.03 2.96 7.53
C ALA A 75 -12.13 3.25 8.74
N GLU A 76 -10.91 3.70 8.46
CA GLU A 76 -9.87 4.01 9.45
C GLU A 76 -9.30 5.42 9.19
N LEU A 77 -8.88 6.13 10.25
CA LEU A 77 -8.36 7.51 10.21
C LEU A 77 -6.83 7.56 10.29
#